data_AF-A0A519F2U4-F1
#
_entry.id   AF-A0A519F2U4-F1
#
_cell.length_a   1.000
_cell.length_b   1.000
_cell.length_c   1.000
_cell.angle_alpha   90.00
_cell.angle_beta   90.00
_cell.angle_gamma   90.00
#
_symmetry.space_group_name_H-M   'P 1'
#
loop_
_entity.id
_entity.type
_entity.pdbx_description
1 polymer ?
#
loop_
_entity_poly.entity_id
_entity_poly.type
_entity_poly.pdbx_seq_one_letter_code
_entity_poly.pdbx_strand_id
1 'polypeptide(L)'
;LNPKVALFFLAFVPQFVAPAAAHPSLAFLALGLLFNFNALWVNFGWALAAAWMARRVGAVQKGMRALERVAGAIFIGFGIKLALTDSPSSH
;
A
#
# COMPACT_ATOMS: atom_id res chain seq x y z
N LEU A 1 6.85 -11.71 9.67
CA LEU A 1 7.75 -11.38 8.54
C LEU A 1 7.11 -11.90 7.26
N ASN A 2 7.08 -11.12 6.17
CA ASN A 2 6.45 -11.55 4.91
C ASN A 2 7.52 -12.31 4.07
N PRO A 3 7.47 -13.65 3.99
CA PRO A 3 8.57 -14.46 3.43
C PRO A 3 8.85 -14.15 1.97
N LYS A 4 7.85 -13.66 1.24
CA LYS A 4 7.97 -13.22 -0.15
C LYS A 4 8.99 -12.10 -0.32
N VAL A 5 9.05 -11.15 0.62
CA VAL A 5 10.01 -10.04 0.57
C VAL A 5 11.43 -10.54 0.79
N ALA A 6 11.62 -11.42 1.78
CA ALA A 6 12.93 -12.01 2.06
C ALA A 6 13.47 -12.83 0.86
N LEU A 7 12.61 -13.63 0.22
CA LEU A 7 12.97 -14.38 -0.98
C LEU A 7 13.33 -13.47 -2.17
N PHE A 8 12.62 -12.36 -2.35
CA PHE A 8 12.97 -11.36 -3.37
C PHE A 8 14.36 -10.78 -3.09
N PHE A 9 14.65 -10.36 -1.85
CA PHE A 9 15.97 -9.86 -1.49
C PHE A 9 17.08 -10.90 -1.73
N LEU A 10 16.85 -12.14 -1.33
CA LEU A 10 17.82 -13.21 -1.52
C LEU A 10 18.07 -13.54 -2.99
N ALA A 11 17.07 -13.37 -3.86
CA ALA A 11 17.19 -13.63 -5.29
C ALA A 11 17.84 -12.46 -6.06
N PHE A 12 17.55 -11.21 -5.69
CA PHE A 12 17.99 -10.02 -6.42
C PHE A 12 19.32 -9.45 -5.93
N VAL A 13 19.61 -9.47 -4.62
CA VAL A 13 20.87 -8.89 -4.09
C VAL A 13 22.13 -9.58 -4.62
N PRO A 14 22.21 -10.93 -4.71
CA PRO A 14 23.40 -11.60 -5.25
C PRO A 14 23.66 -11.28 -6.72
N GLN A 15 22.63 -10.93 -7.51
CA GLN A 15 22.79 -10.58 -8.93
C GLN A 15 23.62 -9.31 -9.14
N PHE A 16 23.71 -8.45 -8.12
CA PHE A 16 24.52 -7.23 -8.15
C PHE A 16 25.95 -7.44 -7.63
N VAL A 17 26.31 -8.65 -7.17
CA VAL A 17 27.66 -8.99 -6.74
C VAL A 17 28.46 -9.51 -7.94
N ALA A 18 29.58 -8.86 -8.25
CA ALA A 18 30.45 -9.30 -9.34
C ALA A 18 30.98 -10.74 -9.08
N PRO A 19 30.92 -11.66 -10.07
CA PRO A 19 31.39 -13.04 -9.89
C PRO A 19 32.88 -13.16 -9.54
N ALA A 20 33.68 -12.16 -9.94
CA ALA A 20 35.12 -12.09 -9.69
C ALA A 20 35.50 -11.30 -8.41
N ALA A 21 34.54 -10.99 -7.54
CA ALA A 21 34.83 -10.30 -6.30
C ALA A 21 35.68 -11.19 -5.36
N ALA A 22 36.78 -10.65 -4.83
CA ALA A 22 37.64 -11.37 -3.88
C ALA A 22 36.88 -11.82 -2.61
N HIS A 23 35.87 -11.04 -2.20
CA HIS A 23 35.05 -11.33 -1.01
C HIS A 23 33.55 -11.08 -1.30
N PRO A 24 32.84 -12.04 -1.91
CA PRO A 24 31.42 -11.86 -2.31
C PRO A 24 30.48 -11.72 -1.11
N SER A 25 30.80 -12.32 0.04
CA SER A 25 30.04 -12.19 1.29
C SER A 25 30.07 -10.76 1.86
N LEU A 26 31.23 -10.09 1.79
CA LEU A 26 31.37 -8.69 2.20
C LEU A 26 30.60 -7.75 1.26
N ALA A 27 30.65 -8.00 -0.05
CA ALA A 27 29.86 -7.23 -1.03
C ALA A 27 28.35 -7.39 -0.79
N PHE A 28 27.89 -8.62 -0.51
CA PHE A 28 26.51 -8.89 -0.17
C PHE A 28 26.07 -8.17 1.11
N LEU A 29 26.90 -8.19 2.16
CA LEU A 29 26.63 -7.48 3.42
C LEU A 29 26.54 -5.96 3.20
N ALA A 30 27.48 -5.39 2.45
CA ALA A 30 27.50 -3.96 2.14
C ALA A 30 26.24 -3.53 1.35
N LEU A 31 25.84 -4.30 0.35
CA LEU A 31 24.60 -4.05 -0.41
C LEU A 31 23.36 -4.16 0.48
N GLY A 32 23.31 -5.17 1.36
CA GLY A 32 22.22 -5.35 2.33
C GLY A 32 22.10 -4.17 3.31
N LEU A 33 23.22 -3.64 3.79
CA LEU A 33 23.26 -2.46 4.66
C LEU A 33 22.83 -1.18 3.92
N LEU A 34 23.31 -0.97 2.70
CA LEU A 34 22.91 0.16 1.87
C LEU A 34 21.42 0.16 1.57
N PHE A 35 20.87 -1.03 1.28
CA PHE A 35 19.44 -1.23 1.11
C PHE A 35 18.67 -0.90 2.38
N ASN A 36 19.08 -1.45 3.54
CA ASN A 36 18.42 -1.18 4.82
C ASN A 36 18.45 0.31 5.16
N PHE A 37 19.57 0.99 4.92
CA PHE A 37 19.69 2.42 5.12
C PHE A 37 18.66 3.20 4.28
N ASN A 38 18.58 2.91 2.98
CA ASN A 38 17.57 3.53 2.10
C ASN A 38 16.14 3.22 2.54
N ALA A 39 15.86 1.94 2.84
CA ALA A 39 14.53 1.49 3.26
C ALA A 39 14.10 2.18 4.56
N LEU A 40 15.04 2.43 5.47
CA LEU A 40 14.80 3.15 6.71
C LEU A 40 14.39 4.59 6.42
N TRP A 41 15.13 5.34 5.60
CA TRP A 41 14.78 6.71 5.23
C TRP A 41 13.43 6.82 4.53
N VAL A 42 13.14 5.90 3.59
CA VAL A 42 11.84 5.85 2.91
C VAL A 42 10.71 5.56 3.91
N ASN A 43 10.90 4.59 4.80
CA ASN A 43 9.91 4.29 5.84
C ASN A 43 9.72 5.46 6.80
N PHE A 44 10.79 6.15 7.21
CA PHE A 44 10.67 7.35 8.03
C PHE A 44 9.93 8.47 7.30
N GLY A 45 10.23 8.69 6.02
CA GLY A 45 9.52 9.65 5.18
C GLY A 45 8.03 9.34 5.08
N TRP A 46 7.68 8.07 4.83
CA TRP A 46 6.29 7.62 4.79
C TRP A 46 5.64 7.69 6.18
N ALA A 47 6.31 7.25 7.24
CA ALA A 47 5.79 7.33 8.60
C ALA A 47 5.51 8.78 9.00
N LEU A 48 6.39 9.72 8.64
CA LEU A 48 6.20 11.14 8.89
C LEU A 48 5.06 11.73 8.04
N ALA A 49 4.97 11.38 6.76
CA ALA A 49 3.87 11.81 5.90
C ALA A 49 2.52 11.26 6.37
N ALA A 50 2.50 9.98 6.77
CA ALA A 50 1.34 9.34 7.37
C ALA A 50 0.99 9.99 8.71
N ALA A 51 1.96 10.32 9.56
CA ALA A 51 1.73 11.03 10.82
C ALA A 51 1.23 12.47 10.59
N TRP A 52 1.73 13.17 9.57
CA TRP A 52 1.25 14.50 9.19
C TRP A 52 -0.20 14.45 8.69
N MET A 53 -0.51 13.47 7.83
CA MET A 53 -1.87 13.20 7.37
C MET A 53 -2.76 12.76 8.54
N ALA A 54 -2.23 11.96 9.46
CA ALA A 54 -2.88 11.51 10.69
C ALA A 54 -3.26 12.69 11.59
N ARG A 55 -2.41 13.72 11.69
CA ARG A 55 -2.74 14.95 12.42
C ARG A 55 -3.81 15.79 11.71
N ARG A 56 -3.93 15.68 10.38
CA ARG A 56 -4.99 16.29 9.55
C ARG A 56 -6.26 15.41 9.45
N VAL A 57 -6.31 14.27 10.16
CA VAL A 57 -7.42 13.28 10.16
C VAL A 57 -8.77 13.90 10.46
N GLY A 58 -8.87 14.97 11.26
CA GLY A 58 -10.15 15.65 11.47
C GLY A 58 -10.81 16.13 10.16
N ALA A 59 -10.02 16.61 9.20
CA ALA A 59 -10.49 17.02 7.89
C ALA A 59 -10.64 15.83 6.91
N VAL A 60 -9.68 14.90 6.93
CA VAL A 60 -9.68 13.72 6.03
C VAL A 60 -10.80 12.74 6.39
N GLN A 61 -11.06 12.48 7.67
CA GLN A 61 -12.17 11.65 8.14
C GLN A 61 -13.52 12.27 7.81
N LYS A 62 -13.66 13.59 7.90
CA LYS A 62 -14.90 14.27 7.45
C LYS A 62 -15.11 14.06 5.95
N GLY A 63 -14.06 14.18 5.14
CA GLY A 63 -14.11 13.88 3.71
C GLY A 63 -14.46 12.42 3.39
N MET A 64 -13.81 11.47 4.07
CA MET A 64 -14.06 10.04 3.90
C MET A 64 -15.49 9.65 4.31
N ARG A 65 -15.98 10.16 5.45
CA ARG A 65 -17.37 9.95 5.89
C ARG A 65 -18.38 10.57 4.93
N ALA A 66 -18.07 11.71 4.31
CA ALA A 66 -18.92 12.30 3.29
C ALA A 66 -18.95 11.41 2.03
N LEU A 67 -17.80 10.89 1.60
CA LEU A 67 -17.70 9.99 0.46
C LEU A 67 -18.46 8.67 0.70
N GLU A 68 -18.33 8.08 1.90
CA GLU A 68 -19.08 6.89 2.32
C GLU A 68 -20.60 7.14 2.30
N ARG A 69 -21.05 8.30 2.79
CA ARG A 69 -22.47 8.68 2.75
C ARG A 69 -22.98 8.85 1.32
N VAL A 70 -22.20 9.47 0.44
CA VAL A 70 -22.53 9.62 -0.98
C VAL A 70 -22.61 8.25 -1.66
N ALA A 71 -21.61 7.39 -1.44
CA ALA A 71 -21.60 6.03 -1.98
C ALA A 71 -22.82 5.22 -1.48
N GLY A 72 -23.12 5.28 -0.19
CA GLY A 72 -24.30 4.65 0.40
C GLY A 72 -25.61 5.17 -0.20
N ALA A 73 -25.74 6.49 -0.38
CA ALA A 73 -26.92 7.09 -1.00
C ALA A 73 -27.10 6.65 -2.46
N ILE A 74 -26.00 6.55 -3.22
CA ILE A 74 -26.01 6.04 -4.59
C ILE A 74 -26.48 4.58 -4.62
N PHE A 75 -25.96 3.73 -3.73
CA PHE A 75 -26.38 2.33 -3.65
C PHE A 75 -27.85 2.18 -3.24
N ILE A 76 -28.34 2.95 -2.28
CA ILE A 76 -29.75 2.96 -1.90
C ILE A 76 -30.61 3.41 -3.08
N GLY A 77 -30.22 4.49 -3.77
CA GLY A 77 -30.90 4.98 -4.97
C GLY A 77 -30.96 3.92 -6.07
N PHE A 78 -29.86 3.21 -6.31
CA PHE A 78 -29.83 2.08 -7.24
C PHE A 78 -30.70 0.91 -6.78
N GLY A 79 -30.72 0.58 -5.49
CA GLY A 79 -31.60 -0.45 -4.94
C GLY A 79 -33.08 -0.12 -5.11
N ILE A 80 -33.47 1.13 -4.86
CA ILE A 80 -34.84 1.61 -5.10
C ILE A 80 -35.18 1.56 -6.59
N LYS A 81 -34.28 2.07 -7.45
CA LYS A 81 -34.49 2.02 -8.91
C LYS A 81 -34.65 0.58 -9.39
N LEU A 82 -33.84 -0.35 -8.87
CA LEU A 82 -33.94 -1.77 -9.19
C LEU A 82 -35.28 -2.33 -8.73
N ALA A 83 -35.69 -2.13 -7.47
CA ALA A 83 -36.97 -2.62 -6.96
C ALA A 83 -38.19 -2.07 -7.72
N LEU A 84 -38.12 -0.81 -8.18
CA LEU A 84 -39.18 -0.20 -8.99
C LEU A 84 -39.17 -0.68 -10.45
N THR A 85 -38.00 -1.02 -10.98
CA THR A 85 -37.86 -1.60 -12.35
C THR A 85 -38.23 -3.08 -12.36
N ASP A 86 -37.95 -3.79 -11.27
CA ASP A 86 -38.20 -5.22 -11.06
C ASP A 86 -39.58 -5.48 -10.42
N SER A 87 -40.38 -4.43 -10.25
CA SER A 87 -41.82 -4.55 -10.00
C SER A 87 -42.43 -5.13 -11.28
N PRO A 88 -42.78 -6.43 -11.32
CA PRO A 88 -43.41 -7.01 -12.48
C PRO A 88 -44.76 -6.32 -12.58
N SER A 89 -44.95 -5.47 -13.60
CA SER A 89 -46.28 -5.11 -14.05
C SER A 89 -46.99 -6.43 -14.30
N SER A 90 -47.91 -6.77 -13.40
CA SER A 90 -48.81 -7.90 -13.48
C SER A 90 -49.49 -7.91 -14.85
N HIS A 91 -48.98 -8.74 -15.75
CA HIS A 91 -49.66 -9.21 -16.95
C HIS A 91 -49.22 -10.65 -17.19
#